data_AF-A0AAD5TIV8-F1
#
_entry.id   AF-A0AAD5TIV8-F1
#
_cell.length_a   1.000
_cell.length_b   1.000
_cell.length_c   1.000
_cell.angle_alpha   90.00
_cell.angle_beta   90.00
_cell.angle_gamma   90.00
#
_symmetry.space_group_name_H-M   'P 1'
#
loop_
_entity.id
_entity.type
_entity.pdbx_description
1 polymer ?
#
loop_
_entity_poly.entity_id
_entity_poly.type
_entity_poly.pdbx_seq_one_letter_code
_entity_poly.pdbx_strand_id
1 'polypeptide(L)'
;MPVAATLSQPPPARPPIIYVPYVSELQLPAITALVEADLSEPYSIYTYRYFLHNWPNLCFLAMEASQESTNHETSPSPSPTSKSSPPPPSRVVGCIVCKLAPHKSSSHRGYIAMLVVDKHHRHRGIGSVLAKKAIAAMQADGADECVLETEETNMGALGMYERLGFVRDKRLSRYYLNGVDAFRLKLRLK
;
A
#
# COMPACT_ATOMS: atom_id res chain seq x y z
N MET A 1 19.35 39.43 32.51
CA MET A 1 18.99 38.04 32.90
C MET A 1 18.67 37.26 31.63
N PRO A 2 19.27 36.09 31.38
CA PRO A 2 19.04 35.34 30.15
C PRO A 2 17.74 34.54 30.24
N VAL A 3 16.94 34.61 29.18
CA VAL A 3 15.73 33.81 29.00
C VAL A 3 16.16 32.38 28.67
N ALA A 4 15.78 31.42 29.52
CA ALA A 4 16.06 30.01 29.28
C ALA A 4 15.40 29.58 27.96
N ALA A 5 16.22 29.12 27.01
CA ALA A 5 15.73 28.53 25.77
C ALA A 5 15.05 27.20 26.10
N THR A 6 13.73 27.15 25.98
CA THR A 6 12.95 25.91 26.05
C THR A 6 13.42 24.99 24.93
N LEU A 7 14.18 23.95 25.28
CA LEU A 7 14.55 22.87 24.36
C LEU A 7 13.26 22.16 23.93
N SER A 8 12.82 22.41 22.70
CA SER A 8 11.73 21.69 22.06
C SER A 8 12.10 20.21 21.98
N GLN A 9 11.35 19.35 22.68
CA GLN A 9 11.57 17.89 22.60
C GLN A 9 11.48 17.43 21.14
N PRO A 10 12.36 16.52 20.68
CA PRO A 10 12.26 15.98 19.33
C PRO A 10 10.89 15.30 19.16
N PRO A 11 10.26 15.44 17.97
CA PRO A 11 8.98 14.80 17.73
C PRO A 11 9.08 13.29 17.96
N PRO A 12 8.04 12.65 18.52
CA PRO A 12 8.07 11.23 18.82
C PRO A 12 8.44 10.41 17.57
N ALA A 13 9.29 9.39 17.76
CA ALA A 13 9.69 8.49 16.70
C ALA A 13 8.45 7.79 16.12
N ARG A 14 8.22 7.93 14.81
CA ARG A 14 7.05 7.32 14.16
C ARG A 14 7.13 5.81 14.25
N PRO A 15 5.99 5.10 14.36
CA PRO A 15 6.02 3.66 14.42
C PRO A 15 6.57 3.05 13.12
N PRO A 16 7.28 1.91 13.23
CA PRO A 16 7.82 1.22 12.06
C PRO A 16 6.68 0.64 11.21
N ILE A 17 6.94 0.57 9.89
CA ILE A 17 6.00 -0.02 8.91
C ILE A 17 6.48 -1.42 8.56
N ILE A 18 5.60 -2.39 8.75
CA ILE A 18 5.83 -3.81 8.43
C ILE A 18 5.04 -4.13 7.15
N TYR A 19 5.68 -4.79 6.20
CA TYR A 19 5.04 -5.18 4.94
C TYR A 19 4.74 -6.67 4.94
N VAL A 20 3.46 -7.02 4.78
CA VAL A 20 2.98 -8.41 4.83
C VAL A 20 2.23 -8.75 3.55
N PRO A 21 2.25 -10.01 3.07
CA PRO A 21 1.36 -10.44 2.00
C PRO A 21 -0.10 -10.43 2.48
N TYR A 22 -1.04 -10.36 1.54
CA TYR A 22 -2.42 -10.69 1.82
C TYR A 22 -2.55 -12.18 2.17
N VAL A 23 -3.31 -12.49 3.22
CA VAL A 23 -3.47 -13.86 3.73
C VAL A 23 -4.91 -14.29 3.91
N SER A 24 -5.85 -13.37 4.17
CA SER A 24 -7.21 -13.74 4.56
C SER A 24 -8.24 -12.65 4.30
N GLU A 25 -9.51 -13.04 4.08
CA GLU A 25 -10.65 -12.13 4.04
C GLU A 25 -10.82 -11.33 5.34
N LEU A 26 -10.24 -11.73 6.46
CA LEU A 26 -10.21 -10.91 7.68
C LEU A 26 -9.53 -9.55 7.46
N GLN A 27 -8.65 -9.42 6.47
CA GLN A 27 -8.00 -8.16 6.09
C GLN A 27 -8.85 -7.31 5.13
N LEU A 28 -9.89 -7.90 4.51
CA LEU A 28 -10.68 -7.25 3.47
C LEU A 28 -11.38 -5.98 3.95
N PRO A 29 -12.03 -5.93 5.14
CA PRO A 29 -12.66 -4.69 5.63
C PRO A 29 -11.68 -3.52 5.73
N ALA A 30 -10.43 -3.78 6.16
CA ALA A 30 -9.41 -2.75 6.29
C ALA A 30 -8.88 -2.28 4.92
N ILE A 31 -8.76 -3.20 3.95
CA ILE A 31 -8.40 -2.86 2.57
C ILE A 31 -9.50 -2.00 1.94
N THR A 32 -10.77 -2.44 2.04
CA THR A 32 -11.92 -1.73 1.49
C THR A 32 -12.01 -0.32 2.08
N ALA A 33 -11.94 -0.18 3.40
CA ALA A 33 -12.01 1.12 4.06
C ALA A 33 -10.87 2.06 3.63
N LEU A 34 -9.66 1.52 3.41
CA LEU A 34 -8.52 2.31 2.95
C LEU A 34 -8.71 2.77 1.49
N VAL A 35 -9.20 1.88 0.62
CA VAL A 35 -9.41 2.18 -0.81
C VAL A 35 -10.55 3.17 -1.01
N GLU A 36 -11.68 2.98 -0.33
CA GLU A 36 -12.84 3.87 -0.41
C GLU A 36 -12.54 5.28 0.10
N ALA A 37 -11.58 5.42 1.02
CA ALA A 37 -11.18 6.72 1.54
C ALA A 37 -10.33 7.55 0.54
N ASP A 38 -9.80 6.95 -0.52
CA ASP A 38 -8.78 7.59 -1.38
C ASP A 38 -9.02 7.46 -2.89
N LEU A 39 -9.74 6.45 -3.35
CA LEU A 39 -10.07 6.29 -4.76
C LEU A 39 -11.45 6.86 -5.07
N SER A 40 -11.56 7.47 -6.24
CA SER A 40 -12.75 8.18 -6.74
C SER A 40 -13.87 7.24 -7.22
N GLU A 41 -13.55 5.97 -7.49
CA GLU A 41 -14.52 5.00 -8.03
C GLU A 41 -14.91 3.94 -6.99
N PRO A 42 -16.22 3.74 -6.76
CA PRO A 42 -16.68 2.71 -5.85
C PRO A 42 -16.48 1.32 -6.47
N TYR A 43 -15.71 0.46 -5.80
CA TYR A 43 -15.57 -0.94 -6.17
C TYR A 43 -16.57 -1.80 -5.39
N SER A 44 -17.25 -2.71 -6.08
CA SER A 44 -18.03 -3.74 -5.39
C SER A 44 -17.12 -4.67 -4.59
N ILE A 45 -17.63 -5.27 -3.51
CA ILE A 45 -16.89 -6.27 -2.73
C ILE A 45 -16.40 -7.45 -3.60
N TYR A 46 -17.13 -7.77 -4.67
CA TYR A 46 -16.77 -8.82 -5.62
C TYR A 46 -15.50 -8.50 -6.41
N THR A 47 -15.25 -7.23 -6.69
CA THR A 47 -14.03 -6.79 -7.37
C THR A 47 -12.82 -7.12 -6.51
N TYR A 48 -12.83 -6.76 -5.23
CA TYR A 48 -11.74 -7.10 -4.31
C TYR A 48 -11.53 -8.60 -4.20
N ARG A 49 -12.62 -9.37 -3.98
CA ARG A 49 -12.56 -10.83 -3.92
C ARG A 49 -11.97 -11.45 -5.18
N TYR A 50 -12.35 -10.96 -6.35
CA TYR A 50 -11.80 -11.45 -7.61
C TYR A 50 -10.27 -11.34 -7.66
N PHE A 51 -9.69 -10.20 -7.26
CA PHE A 51 -8.23 -10.06 -7.25
C PHE A 51 -7.59 -10.88 -6.12
N LEU A 52 -8.11 -10.76 -4.92
CA LEU A 52 -7.49 -11.30 -3.70
C LEU A 52 -7.57 -12.83 -3.61
N HIS A 53 -8.60 -13.46 -4.19
CA HIS A 53 -8.70 -14.93 -4.27
C HIS A 53 -7.84 -15.51 -5.39
N ASN A 54 -7.79 -14.85 -6.54
CA ASN A 54 -7.07 -15.39 -7.70
C ASN A 54 -5.55 -15.11 -7.65
N TRP A 55 -5.13 -14.00 -7.02
CA TRP A 55 -3.71 -13.61 -6.92
C TRP A 55 -3.33 -13.10 -5.52
N PRO A 56 -3.57 -13.90 -4.45
CA PRO A 56 -3.24 -13.49 -3.09
C PRO A 56 -1.74 -13.19 -2.92
N ASN A 57 -0.88 -13.96 -3.60
CA ASN A 57 0.58 -13.84 -3.55
C ASN A 57 1.13 -12.56 -4.22
N LEU A 58 0.31 -11.87 -5.02
CA LEU A 58 0.68 -10.61 -5.67
C LEU A 58 0.22 -9.37 -4.89
N CYS A 59 -0.56 -9.57 -3.81
CA CYS A 59 -1.18 -8.50 -3.03
C CYS A 59 -0.47 -8.34 -1.68
N PHE A 60 -0.20 -7.10 -1.28
CA PHE A 60 0.56 -6.80 -0.07
C PHE A 60 -0.07 -5.65 0.73
N LEU A 61 0.13 -5.67 2.04
CA LEU A 61 -0.30 -4.64 2.99
C LEU A 61 0.91 -4.02 3.68
N ALA A 62 0.80 -2.73 3.99
CA ALA A 62 1.68 -2.01 4.88
C ALA A 62 0.95 -1.82 6.22
N MET A 63 1.53 -2.37 7.27
CA MET A 63 0.99 -2.39 8.64
C MET A 63 1.81 -1.44 9.50
N GLU A 64 1.14 -0.55 10.22
CA GLU A 64 1.76 0.22 11.31
C GLU A 64 1.85 -0.67 12.54
N ALA A 65 3.07 -0.84 13.08
CA ALA A 65 3.26 -1.53 14.34
C ALA A 65 2.68 -0.68 15.47
N SER A 66 1.84 -1.26 16.31
CA SER A 66 1.36 -0.57 17.50
C SER A 66 2.53 -0.38 18.46
N GLN A 67 2.80 0.87 18.85
CA GLN A 67 3.72 1.15 19.95
C GLN A 67 3.08 0.53 21.21
N GLU A 68 3.74 -0.44 21.83
CA GLU A 68 3.42 -0.79 23.21
C GLU A 68 3.53 0.49 24.02
N SER A 69 2.41 0.89 24.63
CA SER A 69 2.41 1.97 25.60
C SER A 69 3.18 1.45 26.81
N THR A 70 4.50 1.66 26.85
CA THR A 70 5.26 1.54 28.09
C THR A 70 4.80 2.68 28.99
N ASN A 71 3.67 2.48 29.66
CA ASN A 71 3.29 3.27 30.81
C ASN A 71 4.40 3.05 31.84
N HIS A 72 5.16 4.10 32.10
CA HIS A 72 6.16 4.15 33.15
C HIS A 72 5.42 4.21 34.48
N GLU A 73 4.99 3.06 34.99
CA GLU A 73 4.46 2.94 36.35
C GLU A 73 5.63 2.70 37.31
N THR A 74 5.83 3.70 38.17
CA THR A 74 6.79 3.71 39.26
C THR A 74 6.48 2.61 40.27
N SER A 75 7.52 1.89 40.70
CA SER A 75 7.66 1.07 41.91
C SER A 75 7.31 -0.44 41.87
N PRO A 76 8.08 -1.28 42.61
CA PRO A 76 8.10 -2.74 42.44
C PRO A 76 7.17 -3.46 43.41
N SER A 77 6.36 -4.39 42.90
CA SER A 77 5.78 -5.47 43.71
C SER A 77 5.57 -6.69 42.82
N PRO A 78 6.21 -7.85 43.10
CA PRO A 78 6.15 -9.01 42.22
C PRO A 78 4.91 -9.86 42.54
N SER A 79 3.89 -9.76 41.69
CA SER A 79 2.77 -10.71 41.63
C SER A 79 2.79 -11.43 40.27
N PRO A 80 2.97 -12.76 40.20
CA PRO A 80 3.12 -13.46 38.93
C PRO A 80 1.76 -13.91 38.40
N THR A 81 1.04 -13.05 37.69
CA THR A 81 -0.05 -13.46 36.79
C THR A 81 -0.10 -12.55 35.56
N SER A 82 0.89 -12.65 34.67
CA SER A 82 0.86 -11.98 33.36
C SER A 82 -0.04 -12.73 32.39
N LYS A 83 -1.34 -12.38 32.38
CA LYS A 83 -2.15 -12.59 31.17
C LYS A 83 -1.63 -11.61 30.13
N SER A 84 -0.91 -12.10 29.13
CA SER A 84 -0.50 -11.31 27.96
C SER A 84 -1.76 -10.93 27.18
N SER A 85 -2.21 -9.69 27.34
CA SER A 85 -3.18 -9.07 26.44
C SER A 85 -2.66 -9.25 25.01
N PRO A 86 -3.49 -9.65 24.03
CA PRO A 86 -3.03 -9.67 22.64
C PRO A 86 -2.58 -8.25 22.27
N PRO A 87 -1.45 -8.10 21.54
CA PRO A 87 -1.01 -6.79 21.09
C PRO A 87 -2.17 -6.12 20.34
N PRO A 88 -2.37 -4.80 20.51
CA PRO A 88 -3.43 -4.08 19.81
C PRO A 88 -3.32 -4.34 18.30
N PRO A 89 -4.45 -4.39 17.57
CA PRO A 89 -4.45 -4.77 16.17
C PRO A 89 -3.56 -3.81 15.38
N SER A 90 -2.54 -4.36 14.72
CA SER A 90 -1.70 -3.59 13.80
C SER A 90 -2.60 -2.97 12.73
N ARG A 91 -2.46 -1.66 12.50
CA ARG A 91 -3.34 -0.90 11.59
C ARG A 91 -2.82 -1.01 10.16
N VAL A 92 -3.71 -1.32 9.21
CA VAL A 92 -3.39 -1.23 7.76
C VAL A 92 -3.30 0.25 7.37
N VAL A 93 -2.15 0.67 6.85
CA VAL A 93 -1.88 2.04 6.40
C VAL A 93 -1.52 2.13 4.91
N GLY A 94 -1.42 0.98 4.24
CA GLY A 94 -1.19 0.91 2.80
C GLY A 94 -1.60 -0.45 2.26
N CYS A 95 -2.03 -0.51 1.01
CA CYS A 95 -2.29 -1.76 0.32
C CYS A 95 -1.97 -1.66 -1.16
N ILE A 96 -1.59 -2.79 -1.76
CA ILE A 96 -1.49 -2.97 -3.21
C ILE A 96 -2.23 -4.24 -3.60
N VAL A 97 -3.06 -4.13 -4.64
CA VAL A 97 -3.85 -5.23 -5.20
C VAL A 97 -3.48 -5.39 -6.67
N CYS A 98 -3.08 -6.60 -7.03
CA CYS A 98 -2.51 -6.92 -8.34
C CYS A 98 -3.15 -8.17 -8.94
N LYS A 99 -2.94 -8.35 -10.24
CA LYS A 99 -3.17 -9.62 -10.94
C LYS A 99 -2.06 -9.92 -11.92
N LEU A 100 -1.98 -11.18 -12.34
CA LEU A 100 -1.17 -11.64 -13.44
C LEU A 100 -2.05 -12.43 -14.42
N ALA A 101 -2.03 -12.05 -15.69
CA ALA A 101 -2.84 -12.73 -16.70
C ALA A 101 -2.03 -12.98 -17.97
N PRO A 102 -2.36 -14.04 -18.74
CA PRO A 102 -1.85 -14.22 -20.08
C PRO A 102 -2.13 -12.98 -20.94
N HIS A 103 -1.16 -12.63 -21.75
CA HIS A 103 -1.23 -11.59 -22.76
C HIS A 103 -0.81 -12.17 -24.13
N LYS A 104 -0.76 -11.31 -25.15
CA LYS A 104 -0.48 -11.72 -26.54
C LYS A 104 0.76 -12.63 -26.62
N SER A 105 0.68 -13.66 -27.48
CA SER A 105 1.84 -14.46 -27.90
C SER A 105 2.70 -15.00 -26.74
N SER A 106 2.05 -15.71 -25.81
CA SER A 106 2.69 -16.39 -24.67
C SER A 106 3.35 -15.49 -23.62
N SER A 107 3.15 -14.18 -23.67
CA SER A 107 3.62 -13.29 -22.60
C SER A 107 2.65 -13.24 -21.42
N HIS A 108 3.15 -12.98 -20.23
CA HIS A 108 2.33 -12.70 -19.05
C HIS A 108 2.42 -11.23 -18.68
N ARG A 109 1.26 -10.60 -18.42
CA ARG A 109 1.17 -9.19 -18.05
C ARG A 109 0.69 -9.05 -16.62
N GLY A 110 1.54 -8.45 -15.80
CA GLY A 110 1.20 -7.95 -14.47
C GLY A 110 0.33 -6.71 -14.57
N TYR A 111 -0.60 -6.56 -13.63
CA TYR A 111 -1.47 -5.40 -13.55
C TYR A 111 -1.62 -4.94 -12.10
N ILE A 112 -1.34 -3.66 -11.85
CA ILE A 112 -1.62 -3.02 -10.56
C ILE A 112 -3.01 -2.40 -10.66
N ALA A 113 -3.98 -3.01 -9.97
CA ALA A 113 -5.36 -2.55 -9.98
C ALA A 113 -5.58 -1.42 -8.98
N MET A 114 -5.02 -1.55 -7.78
CA MET A 114 -5.17 -0.57 -6.70
C MET A 114 -3.85 -0.45 -5.95
N LEU A 115 -3.41 0.78 -5.70
CA LEU A 115 -2.33 1.08 -4.75
C LEU A 115 -2.75 2.30 -3.94
N VAL A 116 -2.92 2.11 -2.65
CA VAL A 116 -3.38 3.17 -1.75
C VAL A 116 -2.47 3.22 -0.53
N VAL A 117 -2.15 4.43 -0.10
CA VAL A 117 -1.42 4.71 1.15
C VAL A 117 -2.18 5.79 1.90
N ASP A 118 -2.46 5.51 3.17
CA ASP A 118 -3.10 6.44 4.10
C ASP A 118 -2.41 7.80 4.01
N LYS A 119 -3.21 8.88 3.89
CA LYS A 119 -2.70 10.24 3.64
C LYS A 119 -1.68 10.72 4.68
N HIS A 120 -1.80 10.28 5.93
CA HIS A 120 -0.86 10.62 7.02
C HIS A 120 0.45 9.83 6.94
N HIS A 121 0.47 8.80 6.08
CA HIS A 121 1.59 7.89 5.85
C HIS A 121 2.25 8.07 4.48
N ARG A 122 1.77 9.01 3.66
CA ARG A 122 2.37 9.34 2.35
C ARG A 122 3.74 10.01 2.50
N HIS A 123 4.45 10.11 1.38
CA HIS A 123 5.80 10.69 1.30
C HIS A 123 6.87 9.98 2.17
N ARG A 124 6.57 8.75 2.64
CA ARG A 124 7.48 7.87 3.39
C ARG A 124 8.03 6.71 2.54
N GLY A 125 7.79 6.71 1.22
CA GLY A 125 8.21 5.64 0.32
C GLY A 125 7.38 4.35 0.37
N ILE A 126 6.31 4.30 1.19
CA ILE A 126 5.47 3.10 1.37
C ILE A 126 4.91 2.59 0.04
N GLY A 127 4.35 3.48 -0.78
CA GLY A 127 3.80 3.13 -2.09
C GLY A 127 4.86 2.52 -3.01
N SER A 128 6.07 3.08 -3.03
CA SER A 128 7.20 2.54 -3.79
C SER A 128 7.62 1.15 -3.30
N VAL A 129 7.62 0.91 -1.99
CA VAL A 129 7.99 -0.41 -1.42
C VAL A 129 6.93 -1.45 -1.76
N LEU A 130 5.65 -1.12 -1.63
CA LEU A 130 4.54 -2.00 -2.02
C LEU A 130 4.60 -2.36 -3.51
N ALA A 131 4.77 -1.36 -4.39
CA ALA A 131 4.90 -1.57 -5.82
C ALA A 131 6.09 -2.46 -6.17
N LYS A 132 7.28 -2.20 -5.60
CA LYS A 132 8.47 -3.04 -5.81
C LYS A 132 8.25 -4.50 -5.40
N LYS A 133 7.59 -4.74 -4.26
CA LYS A 133 7.26 -6.09 -3.79
C LYS A 133 6.33 -6.82 -4.76
N ALA A 134 5.26 -6.15 -5.19
CA ALA A 134 4.32 -6.74 -6.14
C ALA A 134 4.96 -6.98 -7.52
N ILE A 135 5.78 -6.05 -8.02
CA ILE A 135 6.52 -6.21 -9.28
C ILE A 135 7.48 -7.38 -9.20
N ALA A 136 8.25 -7.52 -8.11
CA ALA A 136 9.15 -8.65 -7.92
C ALA A 136 8.39 -9.98 -7.87
N ALA A 137 7.22 -10.03 -7.21
CA ALA A 137 6.37 -11.21 -7.20
C ALA A 137 5.83 -11.54 -8.60
N MET A 138 5.34 -10.54 -9.33
CA MET A 138 4.89 -10.71 -10.73
C MET A 138 6.03 -11.20 -11.64
N GLN A 139 7.25 -10.67 -11.48
CA GLN A 139 8.43 -11.13 -12.21
C GLN A 139 8.77 -12.59 -11.91
N ALA A 140 8.73 -12.99 -10.65
CA ALA A 140 8.97 -14.37 -10.23
C ALA A 140 7.93 -15.33 -10.84
N ASP A 141 6.69 -14.88 -10.98
CA ASP A 141 5.60 -15.63 -11.65
C ASP A 141 5.63 -15.50 -13.18
N GLY A 142 6.68 -14.92 -13.75
CA GLY A 142 6.95 -14.93 -15.18
C GLY A 142 6.43 -13.73 -15.97
N ALA A 143 5.97 -12.66 -15.32
CA ALA A 143 5.53 -11.44 -16.00
C ALA A 143 6.64 -10.82 -16.87
N ASP A 144 6.29 -10.48 -18.10
CA ASP A 144 7.17 -9.79 -19.06
C ASP A 144 7.02 -8.28 -18.99
N GLU A 145 5.85 -7.81 -18.54
CA GLU A 145 5.56 -6.40 -18.33
C GLU A 145 4.56 -6.21 -17.20
N CYS A 146 4.57 -5.02 -16.60
CA CYS A 146 3.57 -4.58 -15.64
C CYS A 146 2.90 -3.30 -16.16
N VAL A 147 1.58 -3.22 -16.06
CA VAL A 147 0.83 -2.02 -16.47
C VAL A 147 -0.11 -1.54 -15.37
N LEU A 148 -0.48 -0.27 -15.43
CA LEU A 148 -1.50 0.34 -14.58
C LEU A 148 -2.08 1.58 -15.26
N GLU A 149 -3.18 2.08 -14.74
CA GLU A 149 -3.76 3.37 -15.10
C GLU A 149 -3.78 4.30 -13.89
N THR A 150 -3.50 5.59 -14.13
CA THR A 150 -3.63 6.66 -13.13
C THR A 150 -4.17 7.92 -13.77
N GLU A 151 -4.92 8.73 -13.02
CA GLU A 151 -5.38 10.05 -13.47
C GLU A 151 -4.19 10.90 -13.96
N GLU A 152 -4.39 11.62 -15.07
CA GLU A 152 -3.38 12.54 -15.64
C GLU A 152 -2.93 13.61 -14.65
N THR A 153 -3.80 13.99 -13.71
CA THR A 153 -3.56 15.01 -12.68
C THR A 153 -2.88 14.45 -11.42
N ASN A 154 -2.76 13.12 -11.27
CA ASN A 154 -2.15 12.50 -10.09
C ASN A 154 -0.62 12.52 -10.16
N MET A 155 -0.05 13.72 -10.03
CA MET A 155 1.39 13.97 -10.13
C MET A 155 2.20 13.17 -9.11
N GLY A 156 1.62 12.87 -7.95
CA GLY A 156 2.25 12.04 -6.92
C GLY A 156 2.47 10.60 -7.39
N ALA A 157 1.43 9.97 -7.94
CA ALA A 157 1.50 8.63 -8.49
C ALA A 157 2.39 8.59 -9.75
N LEU A 158 2.20 9.54 -10.68
CA LEU A 158 3.01 9.62 -11.91
C LEU A 158 4.50 9.68 -11.60
N GLY A 159 4.93 10.64 -10.77
CA GLY A 159 6.34 10.78 -10.42
C GLY A 159 6.88 9.58 -9.63
N MET A 160 6.05 8.92 -8.81
CA MET A 160 6.44 7.69 -8.12
C MET A 160 6.69 6.54 -9.10
N TYR A 161 5.75 6.27 -10.00
CA TYR A 161 5.87 5.17 -10.96
C TYR A 161 6.97 5.43 -12.01
N GLU A 162 7.15 6.67 -12.45
CA GLU A 162 8.26 7.05 -13.34
C GLU A 162 9.63 6.76 -12.69
N ARG A 163 9.80 7.05 -11.39
CA ARG A 163 11.01 6.67 -10.63
C ARG A 163 11.19 5.17 -10.46
N LEU A 164 10.13 4.38 -10.60
CA LEU A 164 10.19 2.92 -10.63
C LEU A 164 10.47 2.37 -12.04
N GLY A 165 10.64 3.24 -13.04
CA GLY A 165 10.95 2.86 -14.42
C GLY A 165 9.72 2.68 -15.32
N PHE A 166 8.51 2.99 -14.83
CA PHE A 166 7.34 2.99 -15.70
C PHE A 166 7.42 4.15 -16.70
N VAL A 167 7.01 3.88 -17.94
CA VAL A 167 6.86 4.88 -18.99
C VAL A 167 5.39 5.08 -19.32
N ARG A 168 5.03 6.28 -19.76
CA ARG A 168 3.67 6.57 -20.25
C ARG A 168 3.49 5.91 -21.61
N ASP A 169 2.68 4.84 -21.67
CA ASP A 169 2.43 4.06 -22.88
C ASP A 169 1.34 4.72 -23.73
N LYS A 170 0.23 5.13 -23.11
CA LYS A 170 -0.93 5.73 -23.78
C LYS A 170 -1.65 6.73 -22.89
N ARG A 171 -2.29 7.72 -23.50
CA ARG A 171 -3.32 8.55 -22.88
C ARG A 171 -4.70 7.97 -23.22
N LEU A 172 -5.57 7.85 -22.22
CA LEU A 172 -6.92 7.32 -22.32
C LEU A 172 -7.89 8.46 -22.04
N SER A 173 -8.66 8.88 -23.05
CA SER A 173 -9.59 10.00 -22.90
C SER A 173 -10.83 9.59 -22.09
N ARG A 174 -11.22 10.43 -21.12
CA ARG A 174 -12.40 10.25 -20.26
C ARG A 174 -12.49 8.84 -19.67
N TYR A 175 -11.37 8.36 -19.13
CA TYR A 175 -11.23 6.99 -18.68
C TYR A 175 -11.96 6.72 -17.37
N TYR A 176 -11.88 7.65 -16.43
CA TYR A 176 -12.56 7.57 -15.15
C TYR A 176 -13.99 8.09 -15.23
N LEU A 177 -14.86 7.63 -14.33
CA LEU A 177 -16.28 8.03 -14.28
C LEU A 177 -16.50 9.54 -14.12
N ASN A 178 -15.53 10.24 -13.51
CA ASN A 178 -15.53 11.70 -13.37
C ASN A 178 -15.18 12.45 -14.67
N GLY A 179 -14.90 11.73 -15.76
CA GLY A 179 -14.52 12.28 -17.06
C GLY A 179 -13.04 12.68 -17.16
N VAL A 180 -12.24 12.43 -16.13
CA VAL A 180 -10.80 12.73 -16.13
C VAL A 180 -10.06 11.70 -17.00
N ASP A 181 -9.10 12.20 -17.78
CA ASP A 181 -8.22 11.38 -18.59
C ASP A 181 -7.25 10.58 -17.71
N ALA A 182 -6.84 9.40 -18.19
CA ALA A 182 -5.84 8.58 -17.54
C ALA A 182 -4.60 8.42 -18.42
N PHE A 183 -3.43 8.25 -17.79
CA PHE A 183 -2.28 7.64 -18.44
C PHE A 183 -2.23 6.16 -18.13
N ARG A 184 -2.12 5.33 -19.16
CA ARG A 184 -1.63 3.96 -19.02
C ARG A 184 -0.12 4.01 -18.91
N LEU A 185 0.40 3.53 -17.79
CA LEU A 185 1.82 3.35 -17.57
C LEU A 185 2.22 1.89 -17.82
N LYS A 186 3.44 1.69 -18.29
CA LYS A 186 4.01 0.36 -18.57
C LYS A 186 5.44 0.28 -18.09
N LEU A 187 5.79 -0.84 -17.48
CA LEU A 187 7.14 -1.23 -17.12
C LEU A 187 7.45 -2.54 -17.83
N ARG A 188 8.52 -2.59 -18.63
CA ARG A 188 9.06 -3.86 -19.12
C ARG A 188 9.89 -4.52 -18.02
N LEU A 189 9.68 -5.82 -17.85
CA LEU A 189 10.31 -6.62 -16.81
C LEU A 189 11.33 -7.62 -17.36
N LYS A 190 11.26 -7.88 -18.67
CA LYS A 190 12.23 -8.64 -19.47
C LYS A 190 12.63 -7.82 -20.70
#